data_AF-A0AAP0XDP0-F1
#
_entry.id   AF-A0AAP0XDP0-F1
#
_cell.length_a   1.000
_cell.length_b   1.000
_cell.length_c   1.000
_cell.angle_alpha   90.00
_cell.angle_beta   90.00
_cell.angle_gamma   90.00
#
_symmetry.space_group_name_H-M   'P 1'
#
loop_
_entity.id
_entity.type
_entity.pdbx_description
1 polymer ?
#
loop_
_entity_poly.entity_id
_entity_poly.type
_entity_poly.pdbx_seq_one_letter_code
_entity_poly.pdbx_strand_id
1 'polypeptide(L)'
;MKLKLDDNGNVVLQNGQPVYVHDDGKEAPFDAAAAVIKISALNREAQGHREAKEAAEARAKLFEGIEDAEAAIKALETVKNLKEGDLVTAGKVEEIKSAAKRAAEEQVAAAAKAAAEREKTLQGDLEKLQGQLHGELIGGSFSRSKLISEKFAIPGDLVQARFGQAFKIEEGKVVAYDQAGNKIFSRARPGEVADFDEALEALVDQYPYKDQILKSSGANGGGAPNGSHTGGKPPAGKGNFGGNKEDRLQAIKSQFPDLAQP
;
A
#
# COMPACT_ATOMS: atom_id res chain seq x y z
N MET A 1 56.67 89.94 -43.54
CA MET A 1 56.94 89.62 -44.96
C MET A 1 56.60 90.79 -45.87
N LYS A 2 57.48 91.15 -46.81
CA LYS A 2 57.26 92.20 -47.83
C LYS A 2 57.64 91.68 -49.22
N LEU A 3 56.93 92.10 -50.26
CA LEU A 3 57.24 91.72 -51.64
C LEU A 3 58.58 92.35 -52.05
N LYS A 4 59.48 91.57 -52.65
CA LYS A 4 60.75 92.09 -53.17
C LYS A 4 60.50 92.80 -54.50
N LEU A 5 60.94 94.05 -54.58
CA LEU A 5 60.89 94.87 -55.79
C LEU A 5 62.31 95.12 -56.31
N ASP A 6 62.47 95.28 -57.62
CA ASP A 6 63.70 95.77 -58.25
C ASP A 6 63.79 97.30 -58.18
N ASP A 7 64.90 97.87 -58.65
CA ASP A 7 65.16 99.32 -58.64
C ASP A 7 64.14 100.14 -59.46
N ASN A 8 63.38 99.48 -60.34
CA ASN A 8 62.33 100.08 -61.15
C ASN A 8 60.94 99.91 -60.53
N GLY A 9 60.84 99.28 -59.35
CA GLY A 9 59.59 99.01 -58.65
C GLY A 9 58.82 97.79 -59.16
N ASN A 10 59.41 96.94 -60.02
CA ASN A 10 58.78 95.71 -60.50
C ASN A 10 59.03 94.55 -59.56
N VAL A 11 58.15 93.54 -59.60
CA VAL A 11 58.25 92.34 -58.77
C VAL A 11 59.44 91.47 -59.18
N VAL A 12 60.27 91.10 -58.21
CA VAL A 12 61.35 90.13 -58.45
C VAL A 12 60.77 88.72 -58.47
N LEU A 13 61.01 88.01 -59.58
CA LEU A 13 60.59 86.62 -59.77
C LEU A 13 61.79 85.67 -59.67
N GLN A 14 61.59 84.53 -59.01
CA GLN A 14 62.51 83.40 -59.03
C GLN A 14 61.72 82.16 -59.43
N ASN A 15 62.14 81.47 -60.49
CA ASN A 15 61.41 80.32 -61.07
C ASN A 15 59.94 80.62 -61.40
N GLY A 16 59.63 81.85 -61.83
CA GLY A 16 58.27 82.29 -62.12
C GLY A 16 57.40 82.61 -60.90
N GLN A 17 57.96 82.55 -59.68
CA GLN A 17 57.26 82.85 -58.43
C GLN A 17 57.75 84.18 -57.83
N PRO A 18 56.87 85.01 -57.23
CA PRO A 18 57.27 86.24 -56.55
C PRO A 18 58.15 85.96 -55.34
N VAL A 19 59.25 86.71 -55.20
CA VAL A 19 60.15 86.62 -54.04
C VAL A 19 59.67 87.56 -52.94
N TYR A 20 59.59 87.06 -51.71
CA TYR A 20 59.29 87.84 -50.51
C TYR A 20 60.50 87.92 -49.59
N VAL A 21 60.67 89.08 -48.96
CA VAL A 21 61.62 89.30 -47.87
C VAL A 21 60.89 89.02 -46.56
N HIS A 22 61.36 88.01 -45.84
CA HIS A 22 60.89 87.64 -44.51
C HIS A 22 61.42 88.60 -43.44
N ASP A 23 60.83 88.57 -42.25
CA ASP A 23 61.16 89.51 -41.18
C ASP A 23 62.59 89.28 -40.62
N ASP A 24 63.20 88.13 -40.93
CA ASP A 24 64.61 87.79 -40.65
C ASP A 24 65.58 88.23 -41.77
N GLY A 25 65.08 88.98 -42.76
CA GLY A 25 65.86 89.46 -43.90
C GLY A 25 66.13 88.40 -44.98
N LYS A 26 65.67 87.16 -44.80
CA LYS A 26 65.83 86.11 -45.82
C LYS A 26 64.84 86.30 -46.95
N GLU A 27 65.28 85.95 -48.15
CA GLU A 27 64.46 86.00 -49.35
C GLU A 27 64.06 84.60 -49.77
N ALA A 28 62.77 84.39 -50.07
CA ALA A 28 62.28 83.12 -50.58
C ALA A 28 61.18 83.33 -51.64
N PRO A 29 61.13 82.48 -52.67
CA PRO A 29 60.02 82.46 -53.62
C PRO A 29 58.75 81.95 -52.93
N PHE A 30 57.61 82.58 -53.20
CA PHE A 30 56.31 82.18 -52.68
C PHE A 30 55.52 81.39 -53.73
N ASP A 31 55.38 80.08 -53.49
CA ASP A 31 54.51 79.22 -54.27
C ASP A 31 53.06 79.32 -53.78
N ALA A 32 52.28 80.16 -54.46
CA ALA A 32 50.87 80.35 -54.14
C ALA A 32 50.04 79.06 -54.35
N ALA A 33 50.38 78.23 -55.35
CA ALA A 33 49.63 77.01 -55.64
C ALA A 33 49.87 75.95 -54.55
N ALA A 34 51.13 75.72 -54.16
CA ALA A 34 51.46 74.79 -53.07
C ALA A 34 50.91 75.27 -51.71
N ALA A 35 50.90 76.58 -51.46
CA ALA A 35 50.31 77.17 -50.26
C ALA A 35 48.81 76.90 -50.17
N VAL A 36 48.05 77.08 -51.27
CA VAL A 36 46.60 76.81 -51.32
C VAL A 36 46.30 75.32 -51.10
N ILE A 37 47.10 74.41 -51.68
CA ILE A 37 46.97 72.96 -51.44
C ILE A 37 47.20 72.63 -49.97
N LYS A 38 48.26 73.20 -49.36
CA LYS A 38 48.59 72.96 -47.94
C LYS A 38 47.52 73.52 -47.00
N ILE A 39 46.99 74.71 -47.28
CA ILE A 39 45.86 75.28 -46.52
C ILE A 39 44.62 74.37 -46.60
N SER A 40 44.31 73.86 -47.80
CA SER A 40 43.18 72.94 -47.99
C SER A 40 43.35 71.62 -47.24
N ALA A 41 44.57 71.07 -47.22
CA ALA A 41 44.90 69.87 -46.44
C ALA A 41 44.75 70.09 -44.93
N LEU A 42 45.30 71.20 -44.41
CA LEU A 42 45.19 71.57 -43.00
C LEU A 42 43.73 71.81 -42.57
N ASN A 43 42.92 72.44 -43.42
CA ASN A 43 41.50 72.65 -43.15
C ASN A 43 40.73 71.33 -43.06
N ARG A 44 41.05 70.36 -43.93
CA ARG A 44 40.46 69.01 -43.88
C ARG A 44 40.89 68.26 -42.61
N GLU A 45 42.15 68.37 -42.21
CA GLU A 45 42.64 67.78 -40.97
C GLU A 45 41.94 68.39 -39.74
N ALA A 46 41.84 69.73 -39.69
CA ALA A 46 41.14 70.45 -38.62
C ALA A 46 39.63 70.14 -38.59
N GLN A 47 39.02 69.83 -39.73
CA GLN A 47 37.66 69.30 -39.78
C GLN A 47 37.60 67.90 -39.15
N GLY A 48 38.50 66.98 -39.53
CA GLY A 48 38.55 65.62 -38.96
C GLY A 48 38.75 65.61 -37.44
N HIS A 49 39.60 66.49 -36.90
CA HIS A 49 39.79 66.64 -35.45
C HIS A 49 38.52 67.13 -34.74
N ARG A 50 37.76 68.05 -35.37
CA ARG A 50 36.48 68.51 -34.83
C ARG A 50 35.44 67.40 -34.80
N GLU A 51 35.28 66.68 -35.91
CA GLU A 51 34.35 65.56 -36.02
C GLU A 51 34.70 64.43 -35.02
N ALA A 52 35.98 64.09 -34.88
CA ALA A 52 36.44 63.10 -33.91
C ALA A 52 36.18 63.53 -32.45
N LYS A 53 36.38 64.81 -32.14
CA LYS A 53 36.08 65.38 -30.82
C LYS A 53 34.58 65.32 -30.52
N GLU A 54 33.74 65.76 -31.46
CA GLU A 54 32.28 65.70 -31.31
C GLU A 54 31.79 64.26 -31.12
N ALA A 55 32.34 63.29 -31.86
CA ALA A 55 32.01 61.88 -31.70
C ALA A 55 32.46 61.32 -30.33
N ALA A 56 33.64 61.71 -29.84
CA ALA A 56 34.15 61.31 -28.53
C ALA A 56 33.30 61.91 -27.40
N GLU A 57 32.94 63.20 -27.48
CA GLU A 57 32.07 63.88 -26.52
C GLU A 57 30.66 63.26 -26.52
N ALA A 58 30.10 62.93 -27.69
CA ALA A 58 28.81 62.25 -27.79
C ALA A 58 28.83 60.87 -27.11
N ARG A 59 29.93 60.10 -27.24
CA ARG A 59 30.10 58.83 -26.54
C ARG A 59 30.30 59.01 -25.04
N ALA A 60 31.07 60.01 -24.62
CA ALA A 60 31.30 60.30 -23.20
C ALA A 60 29.99 60.69 -22.49
N LYS A 61 29.10 61.44 -23.17
CA LYS A 61 27.77 61.78 -22.64
C LYS A 61 26.90 60.58 -22.29
N LEU A 62 27.05 59.44 -22.98
CA LEU A 62 26.31 58.21 -22.64
C LEU A 62 26.66 57.65 -21.26
N PHE A 63 27.79 58.08 -20.70
CA PHE A 63 28.29 57.68 -19.39
C PHE A 63 28.21 58.83 -18.37
N GLU A 64 27.51 59.94 -18.67
CA GLU A 64 27.25 61.00 -17.69
C GLU A 64 26.53 60.42 -16.46
N GLY A 65 27.05 60.75 -15.27
CA GLY A 65 26.56 60.22 -13.99
C GLY A 65 27.27 58.96 -13.50
N ILE A 66 28.21 58.39 -14.26
CA ILE A 66 29.10 57.33 -13.78
C ILE A 66 30.41 57.96 -13.30
N GLU A 67 30.54 58.13 -11.99
CA GLU A 67 31.74 58.71 -11.36
C GLU A 67 32.90 57.70 -11.24
N ASP A 68 32.58 56.41 -11.15
CA ASP A 68 33.54 55.30 -11.06
C ASP A 68 33.17 54.19 -12.05
N ALA A 69 33.92 54.10 -13.15
CA ALA A 69 33.72 53.11 -14.19
C ALA A 69 34.00 51.67 -13.71
N GLU A 70 34.98 51.47 -12.82
CA GLU A 70 35.28 50.14 -12.29
C GLU A 70 34.18 49.64 -11.37
N ALA A 71 33.64 50.52 -10.52
CA ALA A 71 32.48 50.21 -9.69
C ALA A 71 31.24 49.88 -10.52
N ALA A 72 31.00 50.62 -11.61
CA ALA A 72 29.89 50.33 -12.52
C ALA A 72 30.02 48.96 -13.20
N ILE A 73 31.24 48.58 -13.64
CA ILE A 73 31.50 47.25 -14.21
C ILE A 73 31.29 46.16 -13.16
N LYS A 74 31.82 46.33 -11.94
CA LYS A 74 31.61 45.38 -10.83
C LYS A 74 30.14 45.23 -10.45
N ALA A 75 29.36 46.31 -10.49
CA ALA A 75 27.92 46.26 -10.25
C ALA A 75 27.20 45.45 -11.34
N LEU A 76 27.57 45.63 -12.60
CA LEU A 76 27.02 44.84 -13.71
C LEU A 76 27.38 43.34 -13.60
N GLU A 77 28.62 43.02 -13.22
CA GLU A 77 29.05 41.64 -12.93
C GLU A 77 28.27 41.04 -11.76
N THR A 78 28.06 41.82 -10.69
CA THR A 78 27.28 41.38 -9.53
C THR A 78 25.83 41.08 -9.92
N VAL A 79 25.20 41.94 -10.72
CA VAL A 79 23.82 41.73 -11.22
C VAL A 79 23.74 40.49 -12.12
N LYS A 80 24.76 40.23 -12.93
CA LYS A 80 24.83 39.01 -13.74
C LYS A 80 24.94 37.75 -12.86
N ASN A 81 25.80 37.79 -11.85
CA ASN A 81 25.99 36.69 -10.90
C ASN A 81 24.74 36.43 -10.04
N LEU A 82 23.97 37.47 -9.69
CA LEU A 82 22.68 37.33 -8.99
C LEU A 82 21.66 36.55 -9.85
N LYS A 83 21.54 36.89 -11.14
CA LYS A 83 20.66 36.13 -12.05
C LYS A 83 21.06 34.66 -12.18
N GLU A 84 22.36 34.37 -12.24
CA GLU A 84 22.84 32.98 -12.26
C GLU A 84 22.59 32.26 -10.93
N GLY A 85 22.81 32.94 -9.79
CA GLY A 85 22.51 32.43 -8.46
C GLY A 85 21.03 32.13 -8.26
N ASP A 86 20.13 33.01 -8.71
CA ASP A 86 18.68 32.83 -8.64
C ASP A 86 18.21 31.62 -9.45
N LEU A 87 18.79 31.39 -10.63
CA LEU A 87 18.49 30.22 -11.47
C LEU A 87 18.96 28.91 -10.82
N VAL A 88 20.17 28.89 -10.26
CA VAL A 88 20.70 27.72 -9.53
C VAL A 88 19.86 27.45 -8.28
N THR A 89 19.44 28.50 -7.57
CA THR A 89 18.60 28.38 -6.39
C THR A 89 17.19 27.89 -6.76
N ALA A 90 16.61 28.40 -7.85
CA ALA A 90 15.33 27.93 -8.37
C ALA A 90 15.39 26.45 -8.80
N GLY A 91 16.46 26.03 -9.48
CA GLY A 91 16.67 24.62 -9.85
C GLY A 91 16.76 23.70 -8.64
N LYS A 92 17.53 24.09 -7.61
CA LYS A 92 17.61 23.34 -6.34
C LYS A 92 16.27 23.29 -5.60
N VAL A 93 15.52 24.39 -5.58
CA VAL A 93 14.19 24.42 -4.96
C VAL A 93 13.22 23.47 -5.66
N GLU A 94 13.27 23.41 -6.99
CA GLU A 94 12.42 22.51 -7.76
C GLU A 94 12.83 21.04 -7.58
N GLU A 95 14.13 20.76 -7.48
CA GLU A 95 14.65 19.44 -7.14
C GLU A 95 14.21 19.00 -5.74
N ILE A 96 14.31 19.87 -4.74
CA ILE A 96 13.82 19.61 -3.36
C ILE A 96 12.32 19.37 -3.34
N LYS A 97 11.52 20.18 -4.07
CA LYS A 97 10.07 19.96 -4.18
C LYS A 97 9.76 18.63 -4.85
N SER A 98 10.49 18.27 -5.91
CA SER A 98 10.31 16.99 -6.61
C SER A 98 10.67 15.80 -5.71
N ALA A 99 11.74 15.92 -4.92
CA ALA A 99 12.17 14.91 -3.97
C ALA A 99 11.16 14.78 -2.81
N ALA A 100 10.67 15.90 -2.28
CA ALA A 100 9.63 15.92 -1.25
C ALA A 100 8.32 15.29 -1.76
N LYS A 101 7.92 15.61 -3.00
CA LYS A 101 6.75 15.01 -3.64
C LYS A 101 6.91 13.50 -3.82
N ARG A 102 8.05 13.04 -4.33
CA ARG A 102 8.36 11.61 -4.45
C ARG A 102 8.38 10.89 -3.11
N ALA A 103 9.01 11.48 -2.10
CA ALA A 103 9.06 10.92 -0.75
C ALA A 103 7.65 10.83 -0.13
N ALA A 104 6.80 11.84 -0.34
CA ALA A 104 5.40 11.81 0.11
C ALA A 104 4.59 10.73 -0.64
N GLU A 105 4.74 10.64 -1.97
CA GLU A 105 4.10 9.61 -2.78
C GLU A 105 4.54 8.20 -2.37
N GLU A 106 5.84 7.99 -2.11
CA GLU A 106 6.38 6.72 -1.60
C GLU A 106 5.86 6.40 -0.20
N GLN A 107 5.78 7.37 0.72
CA GLN A 107 5.22 7.15 2.06
C GLN A 107 3.74 6.76 1.98
N VAL A 108 2.96 7.43 1.13
CA VAL A 108 1.54 7.11 0.93
C VAL A 108 1.40 5.71 0.31
N ALA A 109 2.21 5.37 -0.70
CA ALA A 109 2.19 4.05 -1.31
C ALA A 109 2.60 2.94 -0.33
N ALA A 110 3.62 3.18 0.50
CA ALA A 110 4.05 2.25 1.53
C ALA A 110 2.97 2.06 2.62
N ALA A 111 2.34 3.16 3.06
CA ALA A 111 1.24 3.10 4.02
C ALA A 111 0.03 2.34 3.46
N ALA A 112 -0.33 2.57 2.19
CA ALA A 112 -1.41 1.86 1.51
C ALA A 112 -1.15 0.35 1.41
N LYS A 113 0.08 -0.05 1.06
CA LYS A 113 0.48 -1.48 1.05
C LYS A 113 0.41 -2.09 2.45
N ALA A 114 0.95 -1.41 3.46
CA ALA A 114 0.91 -1.89 4.84
C ALA A 114 -0.53 -2.01 5.37
N ALA A 115 -1.43 -1.10 4.99
CA ALA A 115 -2.84 -1.18 5.32
C ALA A 115 -3.51 -2.40 4.66
N ALA A 116 -3.29 -2.62 3.36
CA ALA A 116 -3.84 -3.76 2.64
C ALA A 116 -3.35 -5.12 3.21
N GLU A 117 -2.08 -5.21 3.61
CA GLU A 117 -1.54 -6.42 4.26
C GLU A 117 -2.15 -6.66 5.65
N ARG A 118 -2.38 -5.60 6.43
CA ARG A 118 -3.08 -5.69 7.72
C ARG A 118 -4.53 -6.11 7.55
N GLU A 119 -5.26 -5.54 6.60
CA GLU A 119 -6.64 -5.92 6.31
C GLU A 119 -6.74 -7.40 5.93
N LYS A 120 -5.85 -7.89 5.07
CA LYS A 120 -5.80 -9.31 4.71
C LYS A 120 -5.52 -10.21 5.92
N THR A 121 -4.63 -9.79 6.81
CA THR A 121 -4.28 -10.55 8.02
C THR A 121 -5.47 -10.59 8.99
N LEU A 122 -6.07 -9.43 9.26
CA LEU A 122 -7.24 -9.30 10.13
C LEU A 122 -8.43 -10.10 9.61
N GLN A 123 -8.66 -10.10 8.29
CA GLN A 123 -9.70 -10.91 7.69
C GLN A 123 -9.46 -12.41 7.90
N GLY A 124 -8.23 -12.88 7.68
CA GLY A 124 -7.88 -14.28 7.94
C GLY A 124 -8.00 -14.67 9.41
N ASP A 125 -7.68 -13.77 10.34
CA ASP A 125 -7.83 -14.00 11.77
C ASP A 125 -9.30 -13.98 12.22
N LEU A 126 -10.11 -13.09 11.64
CA LEU A 126 -11.56 -13.07 11.86
C LEU A 126 -12.22 -14.35 11.38
N GLU A 127 -11.88 -14.85 10.20
CA GLU A 127 -12.42 -16.11 9.68
C GLU A 127 -12.06 -17.30 10.58
N LYS A 128 -10.81 -17.36 11.07
CA LYS A 128 -10.38 -18.39 12.03
C LYS A 128 -11.13 -18.28 13.36
N LEU A 129 -11.22 -17.07 13.91
CA LEU A 129 -11.88 -16.83 15.20
C LEU A 129 -13.39 -17.10 15.12
N GLN A 130 -14.03 -16.72 14.00
CA GLN A 130 -15.41 -17.08 13.71
C GLN A 130 -15.58 -18.59 13.63
N GLY A 131 -14.69 -19.31 12.93
CA GLY A 131 -14.72 -20.77 12.88
C GLY A 131 -14.58 -21.42 14.26
N GLN A 132 -13.69 -20.92 15.09
CA GLN A 132 -13.50 -21.39 16.47
C GLN A 132 -14.74 -21.14 17.33
N LEU A 133 -15.25 -19.90 17.33
CA LEU A 133 -16.46 -19.52 18.05
C LEU A 133 -17.66 -20.34 17.57
N HIS A 134 -17.74 -20.59 16.27
CA HIS A 134 -18.81 -21.41 15.71
C HIS A 134 -18.74 -22.85 16.20
N GLY A 135 -17.55 -23.45 16.18
CA GLY A 135 -17.33 -24.77 16.74
C GLY A 135 -17.68 -24.85 18.23
N GLU A 136 -17.30 -23.84 19.02
CA GLU A 136 -17.56 -23.79 20.46
C GLU A 136 -19.05 -23.61 20.79
N LEU A 137 -19.76 -22.69 20.10
CA LEU A 137 -21.18 -22.47 20.32
C LEU A 137 -22.02 -23.70 19.93
N ILE A 138 -21.72 -24.31 18.78
CA ILE A 138 -22.42 -25.51 18.33
C ILE A 138 -22.08 -26.66 19.29
N GLY A 139 -20.80 -26.97 19.52
CA GLY A 139 -20.40 -28.06 20.41
C GLY A 139 -20.87 -27.89 21.85
N GLY A 140 -20.87 -26.66 22.36
CA GLY A 140 -21.42 -26.33 23.67
C GLY A 140 -22.94 -26.57 23.75
N SER A 141 -23.68 -26.38 22.65
CA SER A 141 -25.11 -26.68 22.59
C SER A 141 -25.37 -28.20 22.63
N PHE A 142 -24.58 -28.99 21.88
CA PHE A 142 -24.63 -30.46 21.98
C PHE A 142 -24.26 -30.96 23.39
N SER A 143 -23.27 -30.34 24.02
CA SER A 143 -22.78 -30.76 25.35
C SER A 143 -23.77 -30.48 26.47
N ARG A 144 -24.61 -29.43 26.34
CA ARG A 144 -25.60 -29.02 27.36
C ARG A 144 -27.03 -29.45 27.03
N SER A 145 -27.25 -30.12 25.90
CA SER A 145 -28.57 -30.57 25.47
C SER A 145 -29.16 -31.59 26.45
N LYS A 146 -30.36 -31.30 26.96
CA LYS A 146 -31.12 -32.25 27.78
C LYS A 146 -31.68 -33.38 26.92
N LEU A 147 -32.07 -33.07 25.69
CA LEU A 147 -32.55 -34.07 24.74
C LEU A 147 -31.51 -35.17 24.53
N ILE A 148 -30.24 -34.79 24.33
CA ILE A 148 -29.15 -35.77 24.13
C ILE A 148 -28.95 -36.63 25.38
N SER A 149 -28.83 -36.02 26.57
CA SER A 149 -28.57 -36.78 27.80
C SER A 149 -29.72 -37.73 28.19
N GLU A 150 -30.96 -37.32 27.93
CA GLU A 150 -32.15 -38.07 28.35
C GLU A 150 -32.62 -39.09 27.29
N LYS A 151 -32.58 -38.75 26.00
CA LYS A 151 -33.23 -39.52 24.92
C LYS A 151 -32.27 -40.31 24.02
N PHE A 152 -31.00 -39.94 23.92
CA PHE A 152 -30.06 -40.62 23.03
C PHE A 152 -29.35 -41.78 23.73
N ALA A 153 -29.20 -42.89 23.01
CA ALA A 153 -28.43 -44.06 23.46
C ALA A 153 -26.93 -43.94 23.16
N ILE A 154 -26.54 -42.97 22.33
CA ILE A 154 -25.15 -42.66 21.98
C ILE A 154 -24.66 -41.39 22.69
N PRO A 155 -23.35 -41.24 22.94
CA PRO A 155 -22.82 -40.06 23.59
C PRO A 155 -22.89 -38.83 22.66
N GLY A 156 -22.90 -37.63 23.26
CA GLY A 156 -23.18 -36.38 22.56
C GLY A 156 -22.14 -35.99 21.50
N ASP A 157 -20.90 -36.46 21.62
CA ASP A 157 -19.83 -36.27 20.64
C ASP A 157 -20.17 -36.95 19.29
N LEU A 158 -20.71 -38.17 19.33
CA LEU A 158 -21.16 -38.89 18.14
C LEU A 158 -22.41 -38.25 17.53
N VAL A 159 -23.31 -37.73 18.36
CA VAL A 159 -24.47 -36.96 17.88
C VAL A 159 -24.00 -35.68 17.17
N GLN A 160 -23.06 -34.94 17.77
CA GLN A 160 -22.46 -33.76 17.17
C GLN A 160 -21.74 -34.08 15.86
N ALA A 161 -20.99 -35.18 15.80
CA ALA A 161 -20.29 -35.58 14.58
C ALA A 161 -21.23 -35.85 13.40
N ARG A 162 -22.47 -36.31 13.67
CA ARG A 162 -23.46 -36.63 12.64
C ARG A 162 -24.37 -35.47 12.28
N PHE A 163 -24.90 -34.78 13.28
CA PHE A 163 -25.91 -33.75 13.09
C PHE A 163 -25.33 -32.34 13.15
N GLY A 164 -24.11 -32.14 13.65
CA GLY A 164 -23.51 -30.83 13.84
C GLY A 164 -23.36 -30.01 12.56
N GLN A 165 -23.22 -30.65 11.40
CA GLN A 165 -23.13 -29.96 10.10
C GLN A 165 -24.44 -29.28 9.68
N ALA A 166 -25.57 -29.73 10.22
CA ALA A 166 -26.88 -29.13 9.98
C ALA A 166 -27.07 -27.81 10.75
N PHE A 167 -26.22 -27.53 11.74
CA PHE A 167 -26.31 -26.34 12.56
C PHE A 167 -25.35 -25.26 12.07
N LYS A 168 -25.85 -24.02 12.00
CA LYS A 168 -25.09 -22.82 11.63
C LYS A 168 -25.36 -21.73 12.65
N ILE A 169 -24.50 -20.73 12.70
CA ILE A 169 -24.73 -19.55 13.55
C ILE A 169 -25.21 -18.40 12.70
N GLU A 170 -26.38 -17.89 13.07
CA GLU A 170 -26.99 -16.72 12.47
C GLU A 170 -27.38 -15.76 13.58
N GLU A 171 -27.00 -14.49 13.44
CA GLU A 171 -27.29 -13.45 14.43
C GLU A 171 -26.86 -13.84 15.86
N GLY A 172 -25.79 -14.63 15.98
CA GLY A 172 -25.26 -15.11 17.27
C GLY A 172 -26.04 -16.28 17.89
N LYS A 173 -27.04 -16.85 17.20
CA LYS A 173 -27.83 -18.00 17.64
C LYS A 173 -27.55 -19.22 16.77
N VAL A 174 -27.64 -20.40 17.37
CA VAL A 174 -27.51 -21.68 16.66
C VAL A 174 -28.84 -21.99 15.96
N VAL A 175 -28.82 -22.06 14.63
CA VAL A 175 -29.98 -22.32 13.76
C VAL A 175 -29.72 -23.61 12.98
N ALA A 176 -30.70 -24.50 12.96
CA ALA A 176 -30.60 -25.75 12.21
C ALA A 176 -31.24 -25.67 10.83
N TYR A 177 -30.68 -26.46 9.92
CA TYR A 177 -31.11 -26.61 8.54
C TYR A 177 -31.45 -28.07 8.26
N ASP A 178 -32.55 -28.31 7.55
CA ASP A 178 -32.92 -29.66 7.09
C ASP A 178 -32.01 -30.15 5.94
N GLN A 179 -32.21 -31.40 5.50
CA GLN A 179 -31.44 -31.96 4.38
C GLN A 179 -31.66 -31.25 3.04
N ALA A 180 -32.77 -30.51 2.90
CA ALA A 180 -33.08 -29.71 1.72
C ALA A 180 -32.48 -28.29 1.80
N GLY A 181 -31.84 -27.93 2.92
CA GLY A 181 -31.23 -26.62 3.14
C GLY A 181 -32.20 -25.55 3.62
N ASN A 182 -33.38 -25.91 4.13
CA ASN A 182 -34.34 -24.97 4.71
C ASN A 182 -34.14 -24.83 6.23
N LYS A 183 -34.42 -23.64 6.77
CA LYS A 183 -34.40 -23.42 8.22
C LYS A 183 -35.49 -24.25 8.90
N ILE A 184 -35.14 -24.86 10.02
CA ILE A 184 -36.10 -25.58 10.85
C ILE A 184 -36.79 -24.58 11.79
N PHE A 185 -38.11 -24.51 11.71
CA PHE A 185 -38.94 -23.64 12.54
C PHE A 185 -39.58 -24.42 13.69
N SER A 186 -39.84 -23.70 14.78
CA SER A 186 -40.49 -24.27 15.96
C SER A 186 -41.92 -24.67 15.64
N ARG A 187 -42.31 -25.87 16.08
CA ARG A 187 -43.70 -26.36 16.05
C ARG A 187 -44.49 -25.81 17.23
N ALA A 188 -43.82 -25.52 18.34
CA ALA A 188 -44.42 -24.90 19.52
C ALA A 188 -44.60 -23.38 19.34
N ARG A 189 -43.71 -22.73 18.58
CA ARG A 189 -43.72 -21.27 18.35
C ARG A 189 -43.76 -20.96 16.84
N PRO A 190 -44.96 -20.88 16.24
CA PRO A 190 -45.10 -20.61 14.81
C PRO A 190 -44.43 -19.29 14.39
N GLY A 191 -43.55 -19.36 13.39
CA GLY A 191 -42.83 -18.20 12.86
C GLY A 191 -41.45 -17.95 13.49
N GLU A 192 -41.09 -18.65 14.56
CA GLU A 192 -39.75 -18.60 15.15
C GLU A 192 -38.91 -19.81 14.71
N VAL A 193 -37.59 -19.61 14.58
CA VAL A 193 -36.65 -20.73 14.38
C VAL A 193 -36.72 -21.68 15.58
N ALA A 194 -36.60 -22.98 15.32
CA ALA A 194 -36.59 -23.97 16.37
C ALA A 194 -35.39 -23.77 17.29
N ASP A 195 -35.60 -23.97 18.60
CA ASP A 195 -34.49 -24.04 19.56
C ASP A 195 -33.64 -25.27 19.26
N PHE A 196 -32.39 -25.28 19.76
CA PHE A 196 -31.42 -26.34 19.47
C PHE A 196 -31.99 -27.77 19.65
N ASP A 197 -32.64 -28.04 20.78
CA ASP A 197 -33.19 -29.37 21.09
C ASP A 197 -34.36 -29.73 20.15
N GLU A 198 -35.30 -28.81 19.90
CA GLU A 198 -36.44 -29.06 19.00
C GLU A 198 -35.97 -29.28 17.55
N ALA A 199 -34.96 -28.53 17.13
CA ALA A 199 -34.40 -28.65 15.81
C ALA A 199 -33.60 -29.96 15.65
N LEU A 200 -32.87 -30.38 16.69
CA LEU A 200 -32.19 -31.67 16.73
C LEU A 200 -33.18 -32.82 16.66
N GLU A 201 -34.30 -32.74 17.39
CA GLU A 201 -35.38 -33.73 17.35
C GLU A 201 -35.96 -33.86 15.93
N ALA A 202 -36.25 -32.73 15.28
CA ALA A 202 -36.74 -32.71 13.89
C ALA A 202 -35.75 -33.34 12.89
N LEU A 203 -34.44 -33.12 13.08
CA LEU A 203 -33.39 -33.73 12.25
C LEU A 203 -33.28 -35.24 12.47
N VAL A 204 -33.35 -35.68 13.74
CA VAL A 204 -33.27 -37.10 14.10
C VAL A 204 -34.50 -37.84 13.64
N ASP A 205 -35.68 -37.21 13.66
CA ASP A 205 -36.91 -37.84 13.17
C ASP A 205 -36.87 -38.21 11.69
N GLN A 206 -36.11 -37.46 10.89
CA GLN A 206 -35.88 -37.71 9.47
C GLN A 206 -34.73 -38.69 9.22
N TYR A 207 -33.99 -39.10 10.25
CA TYR A 207 -32.84 -39.98 10.10
C TYR A 207 -33.29 -41.45 9.94
N PRO A 208 -32.87 -42.15 8.86
CA PRO A 208 -33.33 -43.52 8.58
C PRO A 208 -33.04 -44.54 9.68
N TYR A 209 -32.00 -44.33 10.48
CA TYR A 209 -31.58 -45.24 11.54
C TYR A 209 -31.82 -44.64 12.94
N LYS A 210 -32.84 -43.78 13.11
CA LYS A 210 -33.10 -43.09 14.38
C LYS A 210 -33.32 -44.02 15.56
N ASP A 211 -33.96 -45.17 15.34
CA ASP A 211 -34.24 -46.16 16.39
C ASP A 211 -32.96 -46.78 16.99
N GLN A 212 -31.82 -46.69 16.29
CA GLN A 212 -30.53 -47.19 16.77
C GLN A 212 -29.78 -46.16 17.62
N ILE A 213 -30.11 -44.88 17.49
CA ILE A 213 -29.42 -43.79 18.20
C ILE A 213 -30.27 -43.23 19.35
N LEU A 214 -31.58 -43.46 19.32
CA LEU A 214 -32.50 -43.15 20.41
C LEU A 214 -32.54 -44.32 21.40
N LYS A 215 -32.73 -44.01 22.68
CA LYS A 215 -33.09 -45.03 23.67
C LYS A 215 -34.42 -45.63 23.23
N SER A 216 -34.52 -46.96 23.19
CA SER A 216 -35.78 -47.63 22.87
C SER A 216 -36.89 -47.03 23.73
N SER A 217 -37.99 -46.57 23.12
CA SER A 217 -39.18 -46.19 23.88
C SER A 217 -39.46 -47.34 24.84
N GLY A 218 -39.45 -47.09 26.14
CA GLY A 218 -39.65 -48.10 27.16
C GLY A 218 -41.05 -48.70 27.10
N ALA A 219 -41.35 -49.44 26.03
CA ALA A 219 -42.25 -50.56 26.10
C ALA A 219 -41.58 -51.52 27.08
N ASN A 220 -41.92 -51.35 28.35
CA ASN A 220 -42.04 -52.46 29.26
C ASN A 220 -42.73 -53.57 28.46
N GLY A 221 -41.96 -54.56 28.01
CA GLY A 221 -42.52 -55.84 27.61
C GLY A 221 -43.43 -56.26 28.75
N GLY A 222 -44.73 -56.33 28.47
CA GLY A 222 -45.77 -56.64 29.45
C GLY A 222 -45.36 -57.86 30.26
N GLY A 223 -45.47 -57.73 31.58
CA GLY A 223 -45.09 -58.79 32.50
C GLY A 223 -45.78 -60.11 32.19
N ALA A 224 -45.09 -61.22 32.48
CA ALA A 224 -45.76 -62.43 32.91
C ALA A 224 -45.81 -62.39 34.45
N PRO A 225 -46.98 -62.24 35.07
CA PRO A 225 -47.14 -62.41 36.50
C PRO A 225 -47.12 -63.91 36.83
N ASN A 226 -46.30 -64.25 37.82
CA ASN A 226 -46.45 -65.34 38.78
C ASN A 226 -46.97 -66.71 38.28
N GLY A 227 -46.08 -67.71 38.25
CA GLY A 227 -46.42 -69.13 38.15
C GLY A 227 -45.51 -69.98 39.04
N SER A 228 -45.74 -69.92 40.36
CA SER A 228 -45.21 -70.88 41.32
C SER A 228 -45.77 -72.28 41.02
N HIS A 229 -45.07 -73.10 40.24
CA HIS A 229 -45.34 -74.54 40.07
C HIS A 229 -44.05 -75.35 40.25
N THR A 230 -43.85 -75.79 41.50
CA THR A 230 -43.57 -77.19 41.86
C THR A 230 -42.80 -78.07 40.88
N GLY A 231 -41.55 -78.40 41.25
CA GLY A 231 -41.01 -79.75 41.25
C GLY A 231 -41.14 -80.57 39.96
N GLY A 232 -40.25 -80.33 38.99
CA GLY A 232 -39.96 -81.25 37.89
C GLY A 232 -38.52 -81.75 37.98
N LYS A 233 -38.34 -82.95 38.53
CA LYS A 233 -37.05 -83.66 38.63
C LYS A 233 -36.44 -83.84 37.23
N PRO A 234 -35.18 -83.45 36.98
CA PRO A 234 -34.49 -83.80 35.73
C PRO A 234 -34.41 -85.34 35.61
N PRO A 235 -34.54 -85.91 34.40
CA PRO A 235 -34.48 -87.35 34.19
C PRO A 235 -33.19 -87.93 34.79
N ALA A 236 -33.36 -88.98 35.60
CA ALA A 236 -32.29 -89.65 36.31
C ALA A 236 -31.23 -90.19 35.32
N GLY A 237 -29.98 -89.76 35.48
CA GLY A 237 -28.84 -90.35 34.76
C GLY A 237 -27.83 -89.35 34.17
N LYS A 238 -28.13 -88.04 34.12
CA LYS A 238 -27.14 -87.01 33.76
C LYS A 238 -27.01 -86.04 34.92
N GLY A 239 -25.85 -86.05 35.59
CA GLY A 239 -25.61 -85.12 36.70
C GLY A 239 -25.74 -83.66 36.28
N ASN A 240 -26.00 -82.79 37.27
CA ASN A 240 -26.27 -81.38 37.06
C ASN A 240 -24.98 -80.54 37.11
N PHE A 241 -24.52 -80.02 35.97
CA PHE A 241 -23.36 -79.11 35.91
C PHE A 241 -23.66 -77.69 36.42
N GLY A 242 -24.94 -77.31 36.54
CA GLY A 242 -25.36 -76.02 37.07
C GLY A 242 -25.51 -75.99 38.60
N GLY A 243 -25.36 -77.14 39.27
CA GLY A 243 -25.55 -77.31 40.71
C GLY A 243 -24.34 -76.95 41.57
N ASN A 244 -24.41 -77.35 42.84
CA ASN A 244 -23.33 -77.17 43.81
C ASN A 244 -22.12 -78.08 43.49
N LYS A 245 -21.07 -78.03 44.31
CA LYS A 245 -19.83 -78.77 44.07
C LYS A 245 -20.06 -80.30 44.05
N GLU A 246 -20.88 -80.83 44.95
CA GLU A 246 -21.25 -82.26 44.96
C GLU A 246 -21.98 -82.68 43.68
N ASP A 247 -22.92 -81.87 43.19
CA ASP A 247 -23.70 -82.18 41.97
C ASP A 247 -22.79 -82.26 40.74
N ARG A 248 -21.83 -81.33 40.63
CA ARG A 248 -20.83 -81.30 39.55
C ARG A 248 -19.89 -82.51 39.61
N LEU A 249 -19.46 -82.91 40.81
CA LEU A 249 -18.62 -84.09 41.01
C LEU A 249 -19.34 -85.39 40.61
N GLN A 250 -20.63 -85.51 40.91
CA GLN A 250 -21.45 -86.65 40.47
C GLN A 250 -21.68 -86.66 38.95
N ALA A 251 -21.84 -85.47 38.34
CA ALA A 251 -21.95 -85.34 36.88
C ALA A 251 -20.68 -85.80 36.15
N ILE A 252 -19.50 -85.42 36.67
CA ILE A 252 -18.22 -85.85 36.09
C ILE A 252 -18.02 -87.36 36.25
N LYS A 253 -18.29 -87.92 37.44
CA LYS A 253 -18.18 -89.37 37.68
C LYS A 253 -19.10 -90.22 36.80
N SER A 254 -20.29 -89.70 36.48
CA SER A 254 -21.24 -90.40 35.61
C SER A 254 -20.93 -90.28 34.12
N GLN A 255 -20.28 -89.19 33.68
CA GLN A 255 -19.83 -89.05 32.28
C GLN A 255 -18.51 -89.75 31.98
N PHE A 256 -17.62 -89.87 32.97
CA PHE A 256 -16.29 -90.46 32.80
C PHE A 256 -16.04 -91.55 33.85
N PRO A 257 -16.72 -92.70 33.76
CA PRO A 257 -16.54 -93.81 34.70
C PRO A 257 -15.10 -94.36 34.70
N ASP A 258 -14.39 -94.23 33.57
CA ASP A 258 -13.02 -94.70 33.38
C ASP A 258 -11.96 -93.82 34.05
N LEU A 259 -12.34 -92.62 34.51
CA LEU A 259 -11.47 -91.70 35.28
C LEU A 259 -11.65 -91.87 36.80
N ALA A 260 -12.47 -92.85 37.25
CA ALA A 260 -12.92 -92.97 38.64
C ALA A 260 -12.45 -94.24 39.38
N GLN A 261 -11.41 -94.94 38.91
CA GLN A 261 -10.67 -95.94 39.70
C GLN A 261 -9.15 -95.74 39.49
N PRO A 262 -8.34 -96.02 40.54
CA PRO A 262 -7.20 -95.19 40.97
C PRO A 262 -5.99 -95.15 40.05
#